data_AF-A0A969NJX8-F1
#
_entry.id   AF-A0A969NJX8-F1
#
_cell.length_a   1.000
_cell.length_b   1.000
_cell.length_c   1.000
_cell.angle_alpha   90.00
_cell.angle_beta   90.00
_cell.angle_gamma   90.00
#
_symmetry.space_group_name_H-M   'P 1'
#
loop_
_entity.id
_entity.type
_entity.pdbx_description
1 polymer ?
#
loop_
_entity_poly.entity_id
_entity_poly.type
_entity_poly.pdbx_seq_one_letter_code
_entity_poly.pdbx_strand_id
1 'polypeptide(L)'
;MKRLLILFLLLSCSISILPRISCNERSILFVLINSYDQIFVENRVITIYELKGIIKEFIDNPNNANDYSDKFEWEIPYLGKTKISKGVICVMCDRSTTYQKYIDVQNEIEKALNELRNELAIEKLNMNYKRLNKDKQKAINWAIPKNITEPTYVYSIKNN
;
A
#
# COMPACT_ATOMS: atom_id res chain seq x y z
N MET A 1 -4.99 13.27 -53.81
CA MET A 1 -5.36 11.87 -53.50
C MET A 1 -4.29 11.24 -52.62
N LYS A 2 -4.71 10.42 -51.64
CA LYS A 2 -3.99 9.90 -50.44
C LYS A 2 -4.16 10.84 -49.23
N ARG A 3 -5.31 10.75 -48.54
CA ARG A 3 -5.59 9.87 -47.38
C ARG A 3 -4.70 10.28 -46.20
N LEU A 4 -5.14 11.14 -45.28
CA LEU A 4 -6.13 10.84 -44.23
C LEU A 4 -5.79 9.54 -43.49
N LEU A 5 -4.73 9.54 -42.69
CA LEU A 5 -4.51 8.60 -41.58
C LEU A 5 -3.21 9.00 -40.86
N ILE A 6 -3.34 9.76 -39.77
CA ILE A 6 -2.59 9.66 -38.50
C ILE A 6 -3.36 10.60 -37.55
N LEU A 7 -4.59 10.18 -37.26
CA LEU A 7 -5.40 10.68 -36.15
C LEU A 7 -5.84 9.45 -35.35
N PHE A 8 -4.87 8.67 -34.86
CA PHE A 8 -5.12 7.46 -34.05
C PHE A 8 -3.89 7.11 -33.19
N LEU A 9 -3.43 8.08 -32.40
CA LEU A 9 -2.41 7.86 -31.36
C LEU A 9 -2.79 8.56 -30.04
N LEU A 10 -4.09 8.61 -29.74
CA LEU A 10 -4.64 9.02 -28.44
C LEU A 10 -5.49 7.92 -27.81
N LEU A 11 -5.22 6.63 -28.09
CA LEU A 11 -6.09 5.55 -27.58
C LEU A 11 -5.41 4.23 -27.19
N SER A 12 -4.14 4.26 -26.81
CA SER A 12 -3.57 3.15 -26.03
C SER A 12 -2.90 3.70 -24.79
N CYS A 13 -3.50 3.37 -23.66
CA CYS A 13 -3.06 3.73 -22.32
C CYS A 13 -3.46 5.16 -21.91
N SER A 14 -4.73 5.30 -21.51
CA SER A 14 -5.07 6.18 -20.39
C SER A 14 -4.22 5.75 -19.20
N ILE A 15 -3.01 6.31 -19.12
CA ILE A 15 -2.29 6.50 -17.86
C ILE A 15 -3.30 7.26 -17.00
N SER A 16 -4.05 6.51 -16.22
CA SER A 16 -4.87 7.02 -15.14
C SER A 16 -3.84 7.57 -14.17
N ILE A 17 -3.61 8.88 -14.26
CA ILE A 17 -2.73 9.62 -13.38
C ILE A 17 -3.30 9.42 -11.99
N LEU A 18 -2.81 8.42 -11.26
CA LEU A 18 -3.05 8.34 -9.83
C LEU A 18 -2.55 9.68 -9.27
N PRO A 19 -3.36 10.36 -8.44
CA PRO A 19 -2.92 11.62 -7.85
C PRO A 19 -1.59 11.37 -7.14
N ARG A 20 -0.60 12.22 -7.40
CA ARG A 20 0.71 12.13 -6.74
C ARG A 20 0.44 12.20 -5.24
N ILE A 21 0.65 11.08 -4.55
CA ILE A 21 0.33 10.94 -3.13
C ILE A 21 1.26 11.88 -2.37
N SER A 22 0.73 13.00 -1.90
CA SER A 22 1.40 13.84 -0.89
C SER A 22 1.32 13.08 0.43
N CYS A 23 2.43 12.44 0.82
CA CYS A 23 2.56 11.75 2.09
C CYS A 23 2.83 12.78 3.19
N ASN A 24 1.91 12.91 4.13
CA ASN A 24 2.14 13.65 5.36
C ASN A 24 2.97 12.77 6.30
N GLU A 25 3.84 13.34 7.14
CA GLU A 25 4.75 12.57 8.01
C GLU A 25 4.02 11.61 8.96
N ARG A 26 2.75 11.90 9.26
CA ARG A 26 1.85 11.14 10.13
C ARG A 26 1.33 9.86 9.49
N SER A 27 1.38 9.75 8.16
CA SER A 27 0.92 8.58 7.40
C SER A 27 2.04 7.58 7.13
N ILE A 28 3.05 7.50 8.00
CA ILE A 28 4.18 6.59 7.85
C ILE A 28 4.23 5.63 9.04
N LEU A 29 4.09 4.33 8.76
CA LEU A 29 4.29 3.28 9.75
C LEU A 29 5.75 2.82 9.72
N PHE A 30 6.45 2.97 10.83
CA PHE A 30 7.83 2.50 10.98
C PHE A 30 7.86 1.07 11.55
N VAL A 31 8.42 0.16 10.76
CA VAL A 31 8.71 -1.22 11.16
C VAL A 31 10.21 -1.35 11.26
N LEU A 32 10.73 -1.48 12.48
CA LEU A 32 12.17 -1.58 12.74
C LEU A 32 12.52 -3.03 13.08
N ILE A 33 13.64 -3.52 12.54
CA ILE A 33 14.21 -4.82 12.90
C ILE A 33 15.58 -4.58 13.52
N ASN A 34 15.78 -5.05 14.75
CA ASN A 34 17.06 -4.89 15.44
C ASN A 34 18.02 -6.06 15.15
N SER A 35 19.24 -5.94 15.66
CA SER A 35 20.29 -6.96 15.60
C SER A 35 19.96 -8.29 16.31
N TYR A 36 18.90 -8.34 17.13
CA TYR A 36 18.40 -9.55 17.78
C TYR A 36 17.20 -10.17 17.02
N ASP A 37 16.95 -9.74 15.77
CA ASP A 37 15.82 -10.16 14.94
C ASP A 37 14.43 -9.91 15.59
N GLN A 38 14.37 -8.94 16.51
CA GLN A 38 13.12 -8.46 17.11
C GLN A 38 12.52 -7.36 16.23
N ILE A 39 11.18 -7.40 16.09
CA ILE A 39 10.42 -6.43 15.30
C ILE A 39 9.86 -5.38 16.26
N PHE A 40 10.08 -4.11 15.96
CA PHE A 40 9.52 -2.99 16.69
C PHE A 40 8.57 -2.19 15.81
N VAL A 41 7.40 -1.87 16.34
CA VAL A 41 6.44 -0.95 15.75
C VAL A 41 5.95 -0.03 16.87
N GLU A 42 5.94 1.28 16.64
CA GLU A 42 5.51 2.29 17.64
C GLU A 42 6.19 2.12 19.03
N ASN A 43 7.51 1.86 19.01
CA ASN A 43 8.33 1.63 20.21
C ASN A 43 7.95 0.40 21.05
N ARG A 44 7.18 -0.54 20.48
CA ARG A 44 6.81 -1.81 21.12
C ARG A 44 7.40 -2.99 20.35
N VAL A 45 7.91 -3.98 21.08
CA VAL A 45 8.31 -5.26 20.49
C VAL A 45 7.05 -6.03 20.14
N ILE A 46 6.96 -6.48 18.89
CA ILE A 46 5.84 -7.27 18.40
C ILE A 46 6.32 -8.59 17.79
N THR A 47 5.42 -9.54 17.75
CA THR A 47 5.58 -10.77 16.98
C THR A 47 5.25 -10.54 15.51
N ILE A 48 5.74 -11.44 14.65
CA ILE A 48 5.42 -11.38 13.22
C ILE A 48 3.91 -11.52 12.96
N TYR A 49 3.19 -12.30 13.78
CA TYR A 49 1.75 -12.49 13.61
C TYR A 49 0.95 -11.23 13.96
N GLU A 50 1.41 -10.44 14.91
CA GLU A 50 0.81 -9.16 15.29
C GLU A 50 1.04 -8.08 14.24
N LEU A 51 2.19 -8.10 13.55
CA LEU A 51 2.53 -7.14 12.51
C LEU A 51 1.44 -7.04 11.43
N LYS A 52 0.88 -8.18 11.02
CA LYS A 52 -0.21 -8.22 10.05
C LYS A 52 -1.44 -7.44 10.51
N GLY A 53 -1.85 -7.64 11.76
CA GLY A 53 -3.01 -6.95 12.35
C GLY A 53 -2.80 -5.44 12.42
N ILE A 54 -1.62 -5.02 12.87
CA ILE A 54 -1.24 -3.61 12.98
C ILE A 54 -1.24 -2.93 11.60
N ILE A 55 -0.70 -3.58 10.57
CA ILE A 55 -0.72 -3.05 9.20
C ILE A 55 -2.16 -2.89 8.70
N LYS A 56 -3.02 -3.89 8.95
CA LYS A 56 -4.43 -3.82 8.54
C LYS A 56 -5.13 -2.65 9.21
N GLU A 57 -4.95 -2.48 10.51
CA GLU A 57 -5.52 -1.37 11.26
C GLU A 57 -4.98 -0.02 10.78
N PHE A 58 -3.68 0.06 10.48
CA PHE A 58 -3.04 1.28 9.98
C PHE A 58 -3.56 1.73 8.61
N ILE A 59 -3.79 0.78 7.70
CA ILE A 59 -4.29 1.07 6.35
C ILE A 59 -5.81 1.31 6.37
N ASP A 60 -6.56 0.51 7.15
CA ASP A 60 -8.02 0.62 7.19
C ASP A 60 -8.49 1.79 8.04
N ASN A 61 -7.74 2.28 9.02
CA ASN A 61 -8.04 3.47 9.83
C ASN A 61 -9.55 3.76 10.01
N PRO A 62 -10.34 2.81 10.57
CA PRO A 62 -11.81 2.92 10.58
C PRO A 62 -12.31 4.08 11.44
N ASN A 63 -11.55 4.45 12.47
CA ASN A 63 -11.88 5.51 13.42
C ASN A 63 -11.31 6.89 13.03
N ASN A 64 -10.66 7.00 11.86
CA ASN A 64 -9.99 8.21 11.40
C ASN A 64 -9.08 8.83 12.49
N ALA A 65 -8.35 7.99 13.21
CA ALA A 65 -7.45 8.43 14.26
C ALA A 65 -6.21 9.11 13.64
N ASN A 66 -5.71 10.15 14.32
CA ASN A 66 -4.63 11.00 13.81
C ASN A 66 -3.28 10.27 13.61
N ASP A 67 -3.10 9.12 14.25
CA ASP A 67 -1.86 8.33 14.22
C ASP A 67 -1.83 7.31 13.08
N TYR A 68 -2.92 7.21 12.30
CA TYR A 68 -3.06 6.29 11.18
C TYR A 68 -3.11 7.02 9.83
N SER A 69 -3.04 6.26 8.73
CA SER A 69 -3.00 6.81 7.38
C SER A 69 -4.15 7.77 7.08
N ASP A 70 -3.81 8.93 6.50
CA ASP A 70 -4.77 9.80 5.82
C ASP A 70 -5.43 9.05 4.67
N LYS A 71 -6.73 9.26 4.47
CA LYS A 71 -7.47 8.72 3.33
C LYS A 71 -7.93 9.84 2.39
N PHE A 72 -7.95 9.56 1.10
CA PHE A 72 -8.57 10.46 0.12
C PHE A 72 -9.60 9.70 -0.70
N GLU A 73 -10.63 10.40 -1.14
CA GLU A 73 -11.64 9.83 -2.02
C GLU A 73 -11.19 9.94 -3.47
N TRP A 74 -11.30 8.84 -4.20
CA TRP A 74 -11.04 8.79 -5.62
C TRP A 74 -12.06 7.90 -6.32
N GLU A 75 -12.41 8.25 -7.55
CA GLU A 75 -13.29 7.42 -8.37
C GLU A 75 -12.47 6.38 -9.10
N ILE A 76 -12.64 5.12 -8.69
CA ILE A 76 -11.95 3.98 -9.28
C ILE A 76 -12.92 3.24 -10.21
N PRO A 77 -12.51 2.88 -11.43
CA PRO A 77 -13.31 2.02 -12.29
C PRO A 77 -13.80 0.76 -11.56
N TYR A 78 -15.05 0.36 -11.77
CA TYR A 78 -15.71 -0.80 -11.14
C TYR A 78 -16.00 -0.69 -9.64
N LEU A 79 -15.32 0.18 -8.89
CA LEU A 79 -15.52 0.35 -7.44
C LEU A 79 -16.28 1.64 -7.09
N GLY A 80 -16.32 2.61 -8.01
CA GLY A 80 -16.93 3.92 -7.78
C GLY A 80 -16.09 4.78 -6.84
N LYS A 81 -16.74 5.70 -6.11
CA LYS A 81 -16.08 6.55 -5.11
C LYS A 81 -15.59 5.70 -3.95
N THR A 82 -14.27 5.56 -3.84
CA THR A 82 -13.61 4.72 -2.83
C THR A 82 -12.60 5.55 -2.05
N LYS A 83 -12.52 5.32 -0.73
CA LYS A 83 -11.50 5.92 0.13
C LYS A 83 -10.21 5.11 0.02
N ILE A 84 -9.14 5.76 -0.44
CA ILE A 84 -7.81 5.17 -0.62
C ILE A 84 -6.90 5.67 0.50
N SER A 85 -6.16 4.76 1.13
CA SER A 85 -5.13 5.07 2.12
C SER A 85 -3.87 5.65 1.45
N LYS A 86 -3.34 6.74 2.00
CA LYS A 86 -2.03 7.32 1.66
C LYS A 86 -0.88 6.71 2.46
N GLY A 87 -1.15 5.69 3.25
CA GLY A 87 -0.23 5.12 4.21
C GLY A 87 1.01 4.57 3.53
N VAL A 88 2.17 4.82 4.13
CA VAL A 88 3.44 4.30 3.67
C VAL A 88 4.05 3.43 4.78
N ILE A 89 4.43 2.21 4.44
CA ILE A 89 5.09 1.30 5.37
C ILE A 89 6.60 1.42 5.13
N CYS A 90 7.33 1.91 6.14
CA CYS A 90 8.77 2.04 6.11
C CYS A 90 9.41 0.89 6.90
N VAL A 91 10.17 0.04 6.23
CA VAL A 91 10.88 -1.07 6.88
C VAL A 91 12.35 -0.69 7.06
N MET A 92 12.80 -0.58 8.31
CA MET A 92 14.20 -0.33 8.65
C MET A 92 14.81 -1.58 9.28
N CYS A 93 16.07 -1.85 8.96
CA CYS A 93 16.81 -2.96 9.55
C CYS A 93 18.17 -2.48 10.05
N ASP A 94 18.62 -3.06 11.16
CA ASP A 94 20.00 -2.95 11.61
C ASP A 94 20.92 -3.79 10.71
N ARG A 95 22.19 -3.41 10.60
CA ARG A 95 23.21 -4.08 9.78
C ARG A 95 23.42 -5.55 10.17
N SER A 96 23.18 -5.89 11.42
CA SER A 96 23.35 -7.24 11.96
C SER A 96 22.09 -8.10 11.88
N THR A 97 20.99 -7.58 11.31
CA THR A 97 19.73 -8.32 11.14
C THR A 97 19.92 -9.48 10.18
N THR A 98 19.32 -10.64 10.47
CA THR A 98 19.36 -11.78 9.55
C THR A 98 18.52 -11.47 8.31
N TYR A 99 19.05 -11.76 7.11
CA TYR A 99 18.32 -11.58 5.85
C TYR A 99 16.96 -12.31 5.84
N GLN A 100 16.90 -13.51 6.42
CA GLN A 100 15.67 -14.28 6.56
C GLN A 100 14.59 -13.49 7.31
N LYS A 101 14.96 -12.80 8.40
CA LYS A 101 14.01 -12.03 9.19
C LYS A 101 13.41 -10.87 8.41
N TYR A 102 14.24 -10.17 7.63
CA TYR A 102 13.79 -9.12 6.72
C TYR A 102 12.77 -9.65 5.69
N ILE A 103 13.04 -10.81 5.09
CA ILE A 103 12.13 -11.46 4.13
C ILE A 103 10.83 -11.88 4.79
N ASP A 104 10.89 -12.43 5.99
CA ASP A 104 9.69 -12.82 6.74
C ASP A 104 8.77 -11.62 7.00
N VAL A 105 9.36 -10.48 7.42
CA VAL A 105 8.62 -9.21 7.61
C VAL A 105 7.98 -8.72 6.31
N GLN A 106 8.72 -8.72 5.20
CA GLN A 106 8.20 -8.32 3.89
C GLN A 106 7.03 -9.21 3.44
N ASN A 107 7.18 -10.53 3.62
CA ASN A 107 6.12 -11.50 3.30
C ASN A 107 4.87 -11.25 4.14
N GLU A 108 5.03 -10.91 5.42
CA GLU A 108 3.89 -10.65 6.29
C GLU A 108 3.17 -9.35 5.95
N ILE A 109 3.91 -8.29 5.57
CA ILE A 109 3.33 -7.06 5.01
C ILE A 109 2.53 -7.39 3.75
N GLU A 110 3.08 -8.21 2.85
CA GLU A 110 2.39 -8.59 1.63
C GLU A 110 1.12 -9.41 1.89
N LYS A 111 1.14 -10.31 2.88
CA LYS A 111 -0.06 -11.03 3.33
C LYS A 111 -1.12 -10.07 3.86
N ALA A 112 -0.75 -9.09 4.69
CA ALA A 112 -1.68 -8.08 5.22
C ALA A 112 -2.40 -7.34 4.09
N LEU A 113 -1.63 -6.84 3.11
CA LEU A 113 -2.19 -6.13 1.95
C LEU A 113 -3.07 -7.03 1.09
N ASN A 114 -2.69 -8.29 0.89
CA ASN A 114 -3.48 -9.24 0.11
C ASN A 114 -4.79 -9.63 0.80
N GLU A 115 -4.82 -9.73 2.14
CA GLU A 115 -6.06 -9.90 2.90
C GLU A 115 -6.99 -8.71 2.73
N LEU A 116 -6.49 -7.47 2.90
CA LEU A 116 -7.29 -6.26 2.69
C LEU A 116 -7.86 -6.19 1.26
N ARG A 117 -7.04 -6.52 0.26
CA ARG A 117 -7.49 -6.57 -1.14
C ARG A 117 -8.59 -7.61 -1.36
N ASN A 118 -8.48 -8.76 -0.70
CA ASN A 118 -9.49 -9.79 -0.80
C ASN A 118 -10.79 -9.40 -0.10
N GLU A 119 -10.70 -8.78 1.08
CA GLU A 119 -11.85 -8.25 1.83
C GLU A 119 -12.60 -7.19 1.00
N LEU A 120 -11.88 -6.22 0.42
CA LEU A 120 -12.47 -5.20 -0.45
C LEU A 120 -13.10 -5.81 -1.73
N ALA A 121 -12.45 -6.83 -2.31
CA ALA A 121 -13.00 -7.53 -3.47
C ALA A 121 -14.31 -8.26 -3.16
N ILE A 122 -14.39 -8.92 -2.00
CA ILE A 122 -15.62 -9.55 -1.54
C ILE A 122 -16.70 -8.50 -1.26
N GLU A 123 -16.35 -7.41 -0.58
CA GLU A 123 -17.30 -6.34 -0.24
C GLU A 123 -17.89 -5.67 -1.49
N LYS A 124 -17.06 -5.28 -2.45
CA LYS A 124 -17.49 -4.48 -3.61
C LYS A 124 -17.94 -5.31 -4.82
N LEU A 125 -17.34 -6.49 -5.01
CA LEU A 125 -17.51 -7.29 -6.23
C LEU A 125 -18.08 -8.68 -5.93
N ASN A 126 -18.35 -9.03 -4.66
CA ASN A 126 -18.87 -10.31 -4.21
C ASN A 126 -18.09 -11.53 -4.73
N MET A 127 -16.78 -11.36 -4.94
CA MET A 127 -15.88 -12.39 -5.46
C MET A 127 -14.52 -12.30 -4.80
N ASN A 128 -13.89 -13.44 -4.56
CA ASN A 128 -12.50 -13.49 -4.08
C ASN A 128 -11.55 -12.80 -5.07
N TYR A 129 -10.56 -12.07 -4.56
CA TYR A 129 -9.60 -11.30 -5.36
C TYR A 129 -8.92 -12.17 -6.44
N LYS A 130 -8.52 -13.38 -6.08
CA LYS A 130 -7.88 -14.34 -6.99
C LYS A 130 -8.75 -14.77 -8.18
N ARG A 131 -10.08 -14.64 -8.07
CA ARG A 131 -11.05 -15.00 -9.13
C ARG A 131 -11.41 -13.82 -10.03
N LEU A 132 -10.97 -12.60 -9.70
CA LEU A 132 -11.24 -11.40 -10.49
C LEU A 132 -10.44 -11.41 -11.80
N ASN A 133 -10.97 -10.73 -12.82
CA ASN A 133 -10.21 -10.45 -14.05
C ASN A 133 -9.10 -9.42 -13.79
N LYS A 134 -8.15 -9.30 -14.73
CA LYS A 134 -6.99 -8.39 -14.59
C LYS A 134 -7.40 -6.93 -14.36
N ASP A 135 -8.49 -6.46 -14.97
CA ASP A 135 -8.93 -5.07 -14.84
C ASP A 135 -9.55 -4.77 -13.47
N LYS A 136 -10.38 -5.68 -12.93
CA LYS A 136 -10.91 -5.55 -11.56
C LYS A 136 -9.80 -5.72 -10.51
N GLN A 137 -8.82 -6.61 -10.76
CA GLN A 137 -7.65 -6.71 -9.88
C GLN A 137 -6.84 -5.40 -9.86
N LYS A 138 -6.64 -4.76 -11.01
CA LYS A 138 -6.00 -3.43 -11.08
C LYS A 138 -6.78 -2.38 -10.28
N ALA A 139 -8.11 -2.35 -10.40
CA ALA A 139 -8.93 -1.43 -9.62
C ALA A 139 -8.76 -1.64 -8.10
N ILE A 140 -8.77 -2.90 -7.63
CA ILE A 140 -8.52 -3.22 -6.23
C ILE A 140 -7.09 -2.85 -5.79
N ASN A 141 -6.10 -3.05 -6.65
CA ASN A 141 -4.71 -2.65 -6.37
C ASN A 141 -4.52 -1.13 -6.31
N TRP A 142 -5.32 -0.37 -7.05
CA TRP A 142 -5.36 1.09 -6.93
C TRP A 142 -6.02 1.53 -5.63
N ALA A 143 -7.06 0.82 -5.19
CA ALA A 143 -7.72 1.10 -3.91
C ALA A 143 -6.82 0.80 -2.70
N ILE A 144 -6.03 -0.28 -2.77
CA ILE A 144 -5.08 -0.70 -1.74
C ILE A 144 -3.67 -0.82 -2.37
N PRO A 145 -2.96 0.31 -2.49
CA PRO A 145 -1.63 0.35 -3.11
C PRO A 145 -0.57 -0.32 -2.21
N LYS A 146 0.46 -0.90 -2.84
CA LYS A 146 1.65 -1.40 -2.14
C LYS A 146 2.65 -0.26 -1.95
N ASN A 147 2.46 0.55 -0.92
CA ASN A 147 3.35 1.65 -0.57
C ASN A 147 4.37 1.20 0.48
N ILE A 148 5.43 0.54 0.04
CA ILE A 148 6.54 0.12 0.90
C ILE A 148 7.77 0.92 0.49
N THR A 149 8.53 1.40 1.48
CA THR A 149 9.73 2.20 1.25
C THR A 149 10.85 1.83 2.23
N GLU A 150 12.08 2.13 1.82
CA GLU A 150 13.26 2.01 2.68
C GLU A 150 13.50 3.32 3.45
N PRO A 151 14.11 3.25 4.65
CA PRO A 151 14.41 4.40 5.51
C PRO A 151 15.06 5.57 4.78
N THR A 152 16.04 5.27 3.92
CA THR A 152 16.84 6.27 3.20
C THR A 152 15.96 7.24 2.40
N TYR A 153 14.87 6.75 1.81
CA TYR A 153 13.95 7.58 1.04
C TYR A 153 13.06 8.45 1.95
N VAL A 154 12.66 7.95 3.12
CA VAL A 154 11.83 8.71 4.07
C VAL A 154 12.58 9.91 4.64
N TYR A 155 13.86 9.75 5.01
CA TYR A 155 14.66 10.87 5.51
C TYR A 155 14.87 11.97 4.46
N SER A 156 14.87 11.63 3.16
CA SER A 156 14.96 12.63 2.10
C SER A 156 13.69 13.50 1.98
N ILE A 157 12.54 12.98 2.41
CA ILE A 157 11.25 13.71 2.40
C ILE A 157 11.15 14.63 3.62
N LYS A 158 11.72 14.25 4.76
CA LYS A 158 11.69 15.05 6.01
C LYS A 158 12.59 16.29 5.98
N ASN A 159 13.66 16.25 5.19
CA ASN A 159 14.70 17.30 5.17
C ASN A 159 14.51 18.33 4.03
N ASN A 160 13.34 18.34 3.39
CA ASN A 160 13.00 19.18 2.24
C ASN A 160 11.67 19.88 2.49
#